data_AF-H6VUV6-F1
#
_entry.id   AF-H6VUV6-F1
#
_cell.length_a   1.000
_cell.length_b   1.000
_cell.length_c   1.000
_cell.angle_alpha   90.00
_cell.angle_beta   90.00
_cell.angle_gamma   90.00
#
_symmetry.space_group_name_H-M   'P 1'
#
loop_
_entity.id
_entity.type
_entity.pdbx_description
1 polymer ?
#
loop_
_entity_poly.entity_id
_entity_poly.type
_entity_poly.pdbx_seq_one_letter_code
_entity_poly.pdbx_strand_id
1 'polypeptide(L)'
;MRSPSSHRDGASLLLLRWTRQFCLELDQPLPLAAQHIPIPPALERAVPRRQTQFRAGRYCALRAMEALDPRLARHKVERSTTGAPAWPPGITGSITHTDDFASAAVASTAEVASLGIDTERVLSAEQARDVGDVVASSSELQHCHAAGITPLGGLTLVFSAKESIFKCLHPLVGRMFEFHDVRLVSVDVATQTFRAEIVTTLGSDFSAGTFLEGRFALEGHRMHTGISIETPEAFRNQGRSSS
;
A
#
# COMPACT_ATOMS: atom_id res chain seq x y z
N MET A 1 1.05 34.63 9.49
CA MET A 1 -0.16 33.87 9.12
C MET A 1 0.20 32.94 7.96
N ARG A 2 0.28 31.63 8.20
CA ARG A 2 0.56 30.65 7.13
C ARG A 2 -0.76 30.19 6.54
N SER A 3 -0.87 30.26 5.21
CA SER A 3 -2.02 29.79 4.44
C SER A 3 -2.24 28.28 4.64
N PRO A 4 -3.47 27.80 4.90
CA PRO A 4 -3.77 26.38 4.95
C PRO A 4 -4.38 25.95 3.61
N SER A 5 -3.53 25.62 2.64
CA SER A 5 -3.92 24.87 1.44
C SER A 5 -2.69 24.24 0.82
N SER A 6 -2.11 23.26 1.50
CA SER A 6 -1.19 22.32 0.86
C SER A 6 -1.92 21.00 0.67
N HIS A 7 -2.82 20.94 -0.31
CA HIS A 7 -2.98 19.69 -1.04
C HIS A 7 -1.59 19.38 -1.57
N ARG A 8 -0.92 18.35 -1.03
CA ARG A 8 0.33 17.87 -1.62
C ARG A 8 -0.07 17.14 -2.91
N ASP A 9 -0.29 17.92 -3.96
CA ASP A 9 -0.48 17.38 -5.30
C ASP A 9 0.82 16.67 -5.71
N GLY A 10 0.79 15.33 -5.73
CA GLY A 10 1.73 14.51 -6.48
C GLY A 10 3.07 14.15 -5.80
N ALA A 11 3.26 14.38 -4.50
CA ALA A 11 4.47 13.88 -3.83
C ALA A 11 4.38 12.35 -3.62
N SER A 12 5.18 11.59 -4.37
CA SER A 12 5.34 10.14 -4.15
C SER A 12 5.97 9.90 -2.78
N LEU A 13 5.22 9.34 -1.84
CA LEU A 13 5.69 9.05 -0.47
C LEU A 13 6.67 7.88 -0.45
N LEU A 14 6.43 6.93 -1.35
CA LEU A 14 7.27 5.76 -1.56
C LEU A 14 7.77 5.89 -2.98
N LEU A 15 9.08 6.02 -3.18
CA LEU A 15 9.70 6.16 -4.51
C LEU A 15 9.67 4.81 -5.28
N LEU A 16 8.48 4.23 -5.43
CA LEU A 16 8.25 2.99 -6.15
C LEU A 16 8.27 3.27 -7.65
N ARG A 17 9.16 2.58 -8.37
CA ARG A 17 9.36 2.77 -9.81
C ARG A 17 8.06 2.55 -10.58
N TRP A 18 7.87 3.33 -11.64
CA TRP A 18 6.74 3.24 -12.57
C TRP A 18 5.35 3.54 -11.98
N THR A 19 5.28 3.95 -10.72
CA THR A 19 4.01 4.23 -10.06
C THR A 19 3.58 5.69 -10.19
N ARG A 20 2.27 5.91 -10.08
CA ARG A 20 1.67 7.19 -9.73
C ARG A 20 0.96 7.02 -8.40
N GLN A 21 1.27 7.89 -7.44
CA GLN A 21 0.67 7.89 -6.12
C GLN A 21 -0.06 9.20 -5.88
N PHE A 22 -1.24 9.11 -5.26
CA PHE A 22 -1.98 10.25 -4.76
C PHE A 22 -2.35 10.00 -3.30
N CYS A 23 -2.37 11.06 -2.50
CA CYS A 23 -2.76 11.01 -1.09
C CYS A 23 -3.67 12.17 -0.71
N LEU A 24 -4.41 11.96 0.38
CA LEU A 24 -5.35 12.92 0.93
C LEU A 24 -5.32 12.85 2.45
N GLU A 25 -5.13 14.01 3.10
CA GLU A 25 -5.37 14.15 4.54
C GLU A 25 -6.88 14.24 4.80
N LEU A 26 -7.34 13.59 5.87
CA LEU A 26 -8.76 13.48 6.25
C LEU A 26 -9.11 14.35 7.47
N ASP A 27 -8.29 15.36 7.74
CA ASP A 27 -8.54 16.41 8.73
C ASP A 27 -9.49 17.50 8.22
N GLN A 28 -9.74 17.54 6.90
CA GLN A 28 -10.67 18.43 6.23
C GLN A 28 -11.81 17.66 5.55
N PRO A 29 -12.94 18.32 5.23
CA PRO A 29 -13.98 17.73 4.40
C PRO A 29 -13.41 17.22 3.07
N LEU A 30 -13.89 16.06 2.63
CA LEU A 30 -13.47 15.48 1.36
C LEU A 30 -13.76 16.44 0.19
N PRO A 31 -12.94 16.44 -0.88
CA PRO A 31 -13.28 17.14 -2.13
C PRO A 31 -14.67 16.74 -2.63
N LEU A 32 -15.40 17.67 -3.26
CA LEU A 32 -16.77 17.41 -3.73
C LEU A 32 -16.85 16.17 -4.64
N ALA A 33 -15.88 15.98 -5.52
CA ALA A 33 -15.78 14.79 -6.37
C ALA A 33 -15.66 13.49 -5.56
N ALA A 34 -14.95 13.50 -4.43
CA ALA A 34 -14.83 12.35 -3.54
C ALA A 34 -16.12 12.09 -2.77
N GLN A 35 -16.86 13.13 -2.36
CA GLN A 35 -18.15 12.99 -1.66
C GLN A 35 -19.21 12.28 -2.53
N HIS A 36 -19.16 12.49 -3.85
CA HIS A 36 -20.06 11.86 -4.82
C HIS A 36 -19.68 10.43 -5.21
N ILE A 37 -18.59 9.88 -4.68
CA ILE A 37 -18.27 8.46 -4.89
C ILE A 37 -19.34 7.62 -4.17
N PRO A 38 -20.05 6.72 -4.89
CA PRO A 38 -21.11 5.93 -4.31
C PRO A 38 -20.56 4.94 -3.29
N ILE A 39 -21.24 4.85 -2.15
CA ILE A 39 -20.94 3.83 -1.13
C ILE A 39 -21.60 2.52 -1.60
N PRO A 40 -20.86 1.41 -1.68
CA PRO A 40 -21.46 0.13 -2.04
C PRO A 40 -22.40 -0.36 -0.93
N PRO A 41 -23.41 -1.19 -1.23
CA PRO A 41 -24.37 -1.69 -0.23
C PRO A 41 -23.73 -2.29 1.02
N ALA A 42 -22.61 -2.99 0.86
CA ALA A 42 -21.85 -3.58 1.97
C ALA A 42 -21.29 -2.56 2.99
N LEU A 43 -21.22 -1.27 2.62
CA LEU A 43 -20.73 -0.19 3.48
C LEU A 43 -21.80 0.85 3.83
N GLU A 44 -23.05 0.71 3.37
CA GLU A 44 -24.14 1.66 3.67
C GLU A 44 -24.41 1.78 5.17
N ARG A 45 -24.33 0.64 5.89
CA ARG A 45 -24.49 0.58 7.35
C ARG A 45 -23.19 0.77 8.13
N ALA A 46 -22.07 0.97 7.44
CA ALA A 46 -20.80 1.21 8.11
C ALA A 46 -20.84 2.60 8.77
N VAL A 47 -20.12 2.74 9.89
CA VAL A 47 -19.98 4.03 10.58
C VAL A 47 -19.52 5.12 9.62
N PRO A 48 -19.95 6.40 9.78
CA PRO A 48 -19.65 7.47 8.83
C PRO A 48 -18.17 7.58 8.46
N ARG A 49 -17.30 7.38 9.44
CA ARG A 49 -15.85 7.35 9.26
C ARG A 49 -15.39 6.33 8.21
N ARG A 50 -15.95 5.11 8.23
CA ARG A 50 -15.60 4.06 7.28
C ARG A 50 -16.03 4.41 5.86
N GLN A 51 -17.18 5.08 5.71
CA GLN A 51 -17.66 5.59 4.42
C GLN A 51 -16.73 6.70 3.89
N THR A 52 -16.30 7.63 4.76
CA THR A 52 -15.31 8.66 4.42
C THR A 52 -14.00 8.05 3.94
N GLN A 53 -13.44 7.09 4.66
CA GLN A 53 -12.22 6.37 4.27
C GLN A 53 -12.36 5.67 2.92
N PHE A 54 -13.50 5.01 2.68
CA PHE A 54 -13.75 4.35 1.40
C PHE A 54 -13.76 5.36 0.24
N ARG A 55 -14.49 6.47 0.38
CA ARG A 55 -14.55 7.53 -0.62
C ARG A 55 -13.19 8.16 -0.85
N ALA A 56 -12.45 8.47 0.21
CA ALA A 56 -11.12 9.05 0.12
C ALA A 56 -10.14 8.14 -0.64
N GLY A 57 -10.10 6.85 -0.29
CA GLY A 57 -9.24 5.89 -0.96
C GLY A 57 -9.59 5.73 -2.44
N ARG A 58 -10.89 5.68 -2.78
CA ARG A 58 -11.35 5.63 -4.18
C ARG A 58 -11.06 6.90 -4.95
N TYR A 59 -11.18 8.06 -4.31
CA TYR A 59 -10.77 9.33 -4.92
C TYR A 59 -9.27 9.35 -5.20
N CYS A 60 -8.43 8.93 -4.25
CA CYS A 60 -6.99 8.82 -4.47
C CYS A 60 -6.69 7.89 -5.65
N ALA A 61 -7.38 6.75 -5.76
CA ALA A 61 -7.21 5.83 -6.88
C ALA A 61 -7.56 6.47 -8.23
N LEU A 62 -8.68 7.19 -8.31
CA LEU A 62 -9.08 7.93 -9.51
C LEU A 62 -8.02 8.97 -9.92
N ARG A 63 -7.53 9.76 -8.97
CA ARG A 63 -6.50 10.78 -9.23
C ARG A 63 -5.16 10.17 -9.64
N ALA A 64 -4.76 9.07 -9.01
CA ALA A 64 -3.55 8.35 -9.38
C ALA A 64 -3.65 7.74 -10.79
N MET A 65 -4.81 7.18 -11.17
CA MET A 65 -5.07 6.67 -12.52
C MET A 65 -5.08 7.79 -13.56
N GLU A 66 -5.73 8.92 -13.29
CA GLU A 66 -5.75 10.07 -14.19
C GLU A 66 -4.35 10.65 -14.44
N ALA A 67 -3.50 10.65 -13.40
CA ALA A 67 -2.09 11.05 -13.52
C ALA A 67 -1.22 10.04 -14.28
N LEU A 68 -1.66 8.78 -14.37
CA LEU A 68 -1.01 7.74 -15.16
C LEU A 68 -1.42 7.84 -16.64
N ASP A 69 -2.72 7.98 -16.90
CA ASP A 69 -3.29 8.22 -18.21
C ASP A 69 -4.63 8.98 -18.06
N PRO A 70 -4.78 10.19 -18.61
CA PRO A 70 -6.03 10.97 -18.53
C PRO A 70 -7.28 10.21 -19.00
N ARG A 71 -7.14 9.24 -19.91
CA ARG A 71 -8.24 8.39 -20.39
C ARG A 71 -8.82 7.50 -19.30
N LEU A 72 -8.07 7.24 -18.23
CA LEU A 72 -8.52 6.43 -17.10
C LEU A 72 -9.48 7.16 -16.17
N ALA A 73 -9.59 8.49 -16.24
CA ALA A 73 -10.49 9.30 -15.40
C ALA A 73 -11.99 8.88 -15.49
N ARG A 74 -12.38 8.21 -16.59
CA ARG A 74 -13.74 7.67 -16.76
C ARG A 74 -14.01 6.34 -16.07
N HIS A 75 -12.97 5.63 -15.63
CA HIS A 75 -13.11 4.30 -15.03
C HIS A 75 -13.34 4.42 -13.53
N LYS A 76 -14.11 3.47 -12.98
CA LYS A 76 -14.33 3.34 -11.54
C LYS A 76 -13.54 2.16 -11.02
N VAL A 77 -12.97 2.30 -9.83
CA VAL A 77 -12.34 1.18 -9.11
C VAL A 77 -13.37 0.59 -8.18
N GLU A 78 -14.01 -0.50 -8.60
CA GLU A 78 -15.07 -1.14 -7.81
C GLU A 78 -14.49 -1.99 -6.66
N ARG A 79 -15.36 -2.68 -5.92
CA ARG A 79 -14.94 -3.76 -5.03
C ARG A 79 -15.17 -5.08 -5.74
N SER A 80 -14.14 -5.91 -5.77
CA SER A 80 -14.27 -7.31 -6.15
C SER A 80 -15.04 -8.11 -5.08
N THR A 81 -15.38 -9.34 -5.41
CA THR A 81 -16.02 -10.30 -4.49
C THR A 81 -15.17 -10.63 -3.28
N THR A 82 -13.84 -10.51 -3.38
CA THR A 82 -12.88 -10.69 -2.26
C THR A 82 -12.69 -9.41 -1.45
N GLY A 83 -13.39 -8.32 -1.79
CA GLY A 83 -13.29 -7.03 -1.13
C GLY A 83 -12.11 -6.17 -1.58
N ALA A 84 -11.18 -6.72 -2.37
CA ALA A 84 -10.05 -6.01 -2.97
C ALA A 84 -10.51 -5.01 -4.06
N PRO A 85 -9.74 -3.94 -4.35
CA PRO A 85 -10.03 -3.03 -5.45
C PRO A 85 -10.04 -3.75 -6.80
N ALA A 86 -11.09 -3.56 -7.59
CA ALA A 86 -11.18 -4.07 -8.96
C ALA A 86 -10.58 -3.03 -9.92
N TRP A 87 -9.33 -3.24 -10.32
CA TRP A 87 -8.61 -2.34 -11.23
C TRP A 87 -9.07 -2.52 -12.69
N PRO A 88 -9.10 -1.44 -13.51
CA PRO A 88 -9.35 -1.57 -14.94
C PRO A 88 -8.30 -2.46 -15.64
N PRO A 89 -8.64 -3.08 -16.79
CA PRO A 89 -7.67 -3.84 -17.56
C PRO A 89 -6.41 -3.03 -17.87
N GLY A 90 -5.25 -3.67 -17.74
CA GLY A 90 -3.96 -3.04 -17.96
C GLY A 90 -3.40 -2.27 -16.74
N ILE A 91 -4.17 -2.14 -15.65
CA ILE A 91 -3.78 -1.38 -14.46
C ILE A 91 -3.68 -2.29 -13.24
N THR A 92 -2.66 -2.06 -12.42
CA THR A 92 -2.54 -2.61 -11.07
C THR A 92 -2.43 -1.47 -10.06
N GLY A 93 -2.73 -1.76 -8.80
CA GLY A 93 -2.60 -0.76 -7.74
C GLY A 93 -2.93 -1.27 -6.35
N SER A 94 -2.73 -0.40 -5.38
CA SER A 94 -3.09 -0.63 -3.99
C SER A 94 -3.64 0.64 -3.35
N ILE A 95 -4.55 0.46 -2.39
CA ILE A 95 -5.20 1.53 -1.64
C ILE A 95 -4.95 1.29 -0.17
N THR A 96 -4.60 2.33 0.58
CA THR A 96 -4.50 2.32 2.03
C THR A 96 -5.22 3.53 2.64
N HIS A 97 -5.66 3.39 3.88
CA HIS A 97 -6.23 4.49 4.63
C HIS A 97 -6.02 4.28 6.13
N THR A 98 -5.79 5.37 6.84
CA THR A 98 -5.93 5.47 8.29
C THR A 98 -7.15 6.33 8.60
N ASP A 99 -7.26 6.72 9.85
CA ASP A 99 -8.26 7.62 10.37
C ASP A 99 -8.14 9.07 9.86
N ASP A 100 -6.94 9.49 9.51
CA ASP A 100 -6.56 10.85 9.11
C ASP A 100 -5.94 10.92 7.72
N PHE A 101 -5.79 9.79 7.02
CA PHE A 101 -5.06 9.74 5.77
C PHE A 101 -5.64 8.69 4.83
N ALA A 102 -5.59 8.96 3.53
CA ALA A 102 -5.85 7.96 2.49
C ALA A 102 -4.82 8.11 1.38
N SER A 103 -4.43 6.99 0.77
CA SER A 103 -3.59 7.00 -0.41
C SER A 103 -3.91 5.85 -1.35
N ALA A 104 -3.63 6.06 -2.63
CA ALA A 104 -3.62 5.02 -3.62
C ALA A 104 -2.38 5.18 -4.50
N ALA A 105 -1.81 4.06 -4.89
CA ALA A 105 -0.76 3.99 -5.90
C ALA A 105 -1.20 3.05 -7.02
N VAL A 106 -0.87 3.41 -8.26
CA VAL A 106 -1.22 2.65 -9.47
C VAL A 106 -0.05 2.59 -10.43
N ALA A 107 -0.04 1.58 -11.28
CA ALA A 107 0.93 1.42 -12.36
C ALA A 107 0.30 0.66 -13.54
N SER A 108 0.95 0.75 -14.70
CA SER A 108 0.66 -0.12 -15.84
C SER A 108 1.16 -1.53 -15.55
N THR A 109 0.32 -2.54 -15.80
CA THR A 109 0.69 -3.96 -15.74
C THR A 109 1.81 -4.36 -16.71
N ALA A 110 2.06 -3.53 -17.74
CA ALA A 110 3.21 -3.72 -18.61
C ALA A 110 4.55 -3.50 -17.91
N GLU A 111 4.60 -2.67 -16.87
CA GLU A 111 5.83 -2.34 -16.12
C GLU A 111 5.85 -2.98 -14.73
N VAL A 112 4.69 -3.03 -14.06
CA VAL A 112 4.53 -3.54 -12.70
C VAL A 112 3.41 -4.58 -12.67
N ALA A 113 3.73 -5.84 -12.40
CA ALA A 113 2.77 -6.93 -12.35
C ALA A 113 1.83 -6.79 -11.15
N SER A 114 2.37 -6.39 -9.99
CA SER A 114 1.57 -6.16 -8.78
C SER A 114 2.18 -5.13 -7.86
N LEU A 115 1.34 -4.50 -7.03
CA LEU A 115 1.70 -3.40 -6.14
C LEU A 115 0.96 -3.56 -4.81
N GLY A 116 1.67 -3.30 -3.72
CA GLY A 116 1.09 -3.18 -2.39
C GLY A 116 1.62 -1.94 -1.68
N ILE A 117 0.71 -1.18 -1.08
CA ILE A 117 1.05 -0.05 -0.21
C ILE A 117 0.25 -0.13 1.07
N ASP A 118 0.86 0.35 2.13
CA ASP A 118 0.25 0.42 3.43
C ASP A 118 0.69 1.68 4.19
N THR A 119 -0.14 2.11 5.13
CA THR A 119 0.14 3.28 5.95
C THR A 119 -0.51 3.08 7.30
N GLU A 120 0.31 3.16 8.34
CA GLU A 120 -0.10 2.98 9.72
C GLU A 120 0.33 4.16 10.56
N ARG A 121 -0.46 4.47 11.59
CA ARG A 121 0.04 5.36 12.65
C ARG A 121 1.01 4.57 13.51
N VAL A 122 2.09 5.22 13.97
CA VAL A 122 3.00 4.60 14.94
C VAL A 122 2.18 4.13 16.14
N LEU A 123 2.28 2.83 16.41
CA LEU A 123 1.47 2.17 17.43
C LEU A 123 1.72 2.79 18.81
N SER A 124 0.65 2.91 19.60
CA SER A 124 0.77 3.19 21.02
C SER A 124 1.39 1.99 21.74
N ALA A 125 1.91 2.20 22.95
CA ALA A 125 2.41 1.10 23.78
C ALA A 125 1.32 0.06 24.12
N GLU A 126 0.05 0.47 24.15
CA GLU A 126 -1.08 -0.43 24.36
C GLU A 126 -1.30 -1.30 23.13
N GLN A 127 -1.46 -0.70 21.96
CA GLN A 127 -1.63 -1.43 20.70
C GLN A 127 -0.46 -2.38 20.43
N ALA A 128 0.77 -1.94 20.74
CA ALA A 128 1.96 -2.77 20.57
C ALA A 128 1.94 -4.03 21.44
N ARG A 129 1.35 -4.00 22.65
CA ARG A 129 1.18 -5.19 23.49
C ARG A 129 0.15 -6.15 22.90
N ASP A 130 -0.92 -5.62 22.30
CA ASP A 130 -2.02 -6.43 21.79
C ASP A 130 -1.64 -7.21 20.51
N VAL A 131 -0.80 -6.62 19.65
CA VAL A 131 -0.48 -7.21 18.33
C VAL A 131 0.95 -7.72 18.19
N GLY A 132 1.85 -7.37 19.12
CA GLY A 132 3.30 -7.60 19.01
C GLY A 132 3.66 -9.03 18.63
N ASP A 133 3.24 -9.99 19.45
CA ASP A 133 3.58 -11.41 19.29
C ASP A 133 2.87 -12.08 18.11
N VAL A 134 1.78 -11.48 17.61
CA VAL A 134 1.03 -11.99 16.45
C VAL A 134 1.66 -11.54 15.14
N VAL A 135 2.28 -10.36 15.14
CA VAL A 135 2.73 -9.69 13.92
C VAL A 135 4.22 -9.90 13.66
N ALA A 136 5.05 -9.81 14.69
CA ALA A 136 6.49 -9.70 14.53
C ALA A 136 7.24 -10.70 15.41
N SER A 137 8.23 -11.36 14.82
CA SER A 137 9.20 -12.14 15.56
C SER A 137 10.30 -11.25 16.16
N SER A 138 10.97 -11.75 17.20
CA SER A 138 12.06 -11.02 17.85
C SER A 138 13.23 -10.68 16.89
N SER A 139 13.51 -11.54 15.90
CA SER A 139 14.56 -11.27 14.91
C SER A 139 14.20 -10.11 13.99
N GLU A 140 12.94 -9.98 13.59
CA GLU A 140 12.47 -8.85 12.78
C GLU A 140 12.62 -7.52 13.54
N LEU A 141 12.23 -7.51 14.81
CA LEU A 141 12.41 -6.33 15.67
C LEU A 141 13.88 -6.01 15.93
N GLN A 142 14.75 -7.02 15.99
CA GLN A 142 16.19 -6.83 16.12
C GLN A 142 16.78 -6.13 14.88
N HIS A 143 16.32 -6.46 13.67
CA HIS A 143 16.73 -5.75 12.45
C HIS A 143 16.32 -4.27 12.48
N CYS A 144 15.08 -3.98 12.90
CA CYS A 144 14.61 -2.59 13.08
C CYS A 144 15.44 -1.83 14.13
N HIS A 145 15.71 -2.46 15.27
CA HIS A 145 16.51 -1.87 16.34
C HIS A 145 17.95 -1.60 15.90
N ALA A 146 18.59 -2.55 15.22
CA ALA A 146 19.93 -2.38 14.68
C ALA A 146 20.01 -1.25 13.64
N ALA A 147 18.92 -0.99 12.92
CA ALA A 147 18.79 0.14 12.00
C ALA A 147 18.49 1.48 12.72
N GLY A 148 18.40 1.50 14.06
CA GLY A 148 18.17 2.69 14.86
C GLY A 148 16.69 3.12 14.97
N ILE A 149 15.74 2.24 14.62
CA ILE A 149 14.31 2.52 14.72
C ILE A 149 13.84 2.25 16.15
N THR A 150 12.98 3.12 16.69
CA THR A 150 12.39 2.95 18.03
C THR A 150 11.59 1.65 18.12
N PRO A 151 11.38 1.04 19.31
CA PRO A 151 10.63 -0.21 19.43
C PRO A 151 9.21 -0.14 18.83
N LEU A 152 8.47 0.94 19.12
CA LEU A 152 7.13 1.15 18.57
C LEU A 152 7.17 1.39 17.06
N GLY A 153 8.14 2.17 16.56
CA GLY A 153 8.34 2.37 15.14
C GLY A 153 8.72 1.09 14.40
N GLY A 154 9.53 0.23 15.03
CA GLY A 154 9.99 -1.04 14.49
C GLY A 154 8.85 -2.04 14.34
N LEU A 155 8.00 -2.18 15.38
CA LEU A 155 6.81 -3.02 15.29
C LEU A 155 5.81 -2.48 14.24
N THR A 156 5.61 -1.16 14.21
CA THR A 156 4.75 -0.52 13.20
C THR A 156 5.28 -0.76 11.79
N LEU A 157 6.60 -0.67 11.58
CA LEU A 157 7.25 -0.95 10.29
C LEU A 157 7.02 -2.41 9.87
N VAL A 158 7.25 -3.38 10.76
CA VAL A 158 7.03 -4.80 10.45
C VAL A 158 5.58 -5.05 10.09
N PHE A 159 4.64 -4.53 10.88
CA PHE A 159 3.21 -4.66 10.62
C PHE A 159 2.83 -4.10 9.24
N SER A 160 3.16 -2.83 9.00
CA SER A 160 2.81 -2.15 7.75
C SER A 160 3.49 -2.80 6.54
N ALA A 161 4.76 -3.21 6.66
CA ALA A 161 5.48 -3.88 5.60
C ALA A 161 4.81 -5.22 5.22
N LYS A 162 4.36 -6.01 6.21
CA LYS A 162 3.64 -7.27 5.96
C LYS A 162 2.28 -7.03 5.31
N GLU A 163 1.54 -6.00 5.72
CA GLU A 163 0.29 -5.59 5.06
C GLU A 163 0.53 -5.17 3.59
N SER A 164 1.60 -4.41 3.32
CA SER A 164 2.01 -4.06 1.96
C SER A 164 2.34 -5.30 1.13
N ILE A 165 3.09 -6.26 1.69
CA ILE A 165 3.43 -7.52 1.01
C ILE A 165 2.16 -8.34 0.74
N PHE A 166 1.26 -8.43 1.72
CA PHE A 166 -0.03 -9.10 1.55
C PHE A 166 -0.83 -8.51 0.38
N LYS A 167 -1.01 -7.19 0.35
CA LYS A 167 -1.72 -6.49 -0.74
C LYS A 167 -1.07 -6.71 -2.11
N CYS A 168 0.26 -6.80 -2.14
CA CYS A 168 1.02 -7.04 -3.37
C CYS A 168 0.91 -8.48 -3.86
N LEU A 169 1.04 -9.48 -2.98
CA LEU A 169 1.12 -10.88 -3.39
C LEU A 169 -0.23 -11.58 -3.45
N HIS A 170 -1.20 -11.21 -2.61
CA HIS A 170 -2.50 -11.88 -2.56
C HIS A 170 -3.20 -11.97 -3.94
N PRO A 171 -3.19 -10.94 -4.82
CA PRO A 171 -3.74 -11.04 -6.17
C PRO A 171 -3.04 -12.06 -7.07
N LEU A 172 -1.76 -12.35 -6.83
CA LEU A 172 -0.95 -13.28 -7.62
C LEU A 172 -1.01 -14.71 -7.06
N VAL A 173 -1.04 -14.83 -5.74
CA VAL A 173 -1.06 -16.10 -5.00
C VAL A 173 -2.48 -16.71 -4.98
N GLY A 174 -3.53 -15.87 -4.95
CA GLY A 174 -4.93 -16.32 -5.02
C GLY A 174 -5.45 -16.99 -3.75
N ARG A 175 -4.70 -16.96 -2.64
CA ARG A 175 -5.11 -17.46 -1.32
C ARG A 175 -4.59 -16.58 -0.20
N MET A 176 -5.24 -16.68 0.96
CA MET A 176 -4.79 -16.06 2.21
C MET A 176 -3.47 -16.69 2.68
N PHE A 177 -2.63 -15.85 3.29
CA PHE A 177 -1.43 -16.23 4.01
C PHE A 177 -1.24 -15.28 5.20
N GLU A 178 -0.50 -15.72 6.20
CA GLU A 178 -0.44 -15.11 7.53
C GLU A 178 0.82 -14.27 7.73
N PHE A 179 0.86 -13.48 8.81
CA PHE A 179 2.02 -12.63 9.14
C PHE A 179 3.33 -13.40 9.25
N HIS A 180 3.30 -14.68 9.65
CA HIS A 180 4.50 -15.49 9.85
C HIS A 180 4.96 -16.22 8.58
N ASP A 181 4.18 -16.18 7.49
CA ASP A 181 4.61 -16.73 6.20
C ASP A 181 5.64 -15.84 5.49
N VAL A 182 5.85 -14.63 6.00
CA VAL A 182 6.85 -13.67 5.53
C VAL A 182 7.55 -13.03 6.72
N ARG A 183 8.85 -12.78 6.64
CA ARG A 183 9.60 -12.07 7.68
C ARG A 183 10.51 -11.00 7.12
N LEU A 184 10.68 -9.90 7.85
CA LEU A 184 11.72 -8.91 7.54
C LEU A 184 13.10 -9.45 7.93
N VAL A 185 14.07 -9.34 7.03
CA VAL A 185 15.45 -9.83 7.22
C VAL A 185 16.49 -8.72 7.20
N SER A 186 16.12 -7.52 6.74
CA SER A 186 16.97 -6.33 6.86
C SER A 186 16.14 -5.05 6.72
N VAL A 187 16.61 -3.99 7.37
CA VAL A 187 16.06 -2.64 7.27
C VAL A 187 17.23 -1.67 7.11
N ASP A 188 17.15 -0.78 6.13
CA ASP A 188 18.13 0.26 5.88
C ASP A 188 17.43 1.63 5.87
N VAL A 189 17.68 2.41 6.92
CA VAL A 189 17.11 3.75 7.10
C VAL A 189 17.72 4.76 6.13
N ALA A 190 18.99 4.60 5.72
CA ALA A 190 19.65 5.54 4.82
C ALA A 190 19.07 5.47 3.41
N THR A 191 18.78 4.27 2.93
CA THR A 191 18.14 4.06 1.62
C THR A 191 16.61 4.00 1.68
N GLN A 192 16.03 3.99 2.89
CA GLN A 192 14.60 3.85 3.13
C GLN A 192 14.02 2.55 2.54
N THR A 193 14.74 1.44 2.73
CA THR A 193 14.39 0.12 2.19
C THR A 193 14.29 -0.94 3.27
N PHE A 194 13.45 -1.95 3.02
CA PHE A 194 13.42 -3.17 3.80
C PHE A 194 13.50 -4.37 2.84
N ARG A 195 14.06 -5.47 3.34
CA ARG A 195 14.05 -6.76 2.65
C ARG A 195 13.26 -7.75 3.48
N ALA A 196 12.39 -8.50 2.81
CA ALA A 196 11.61 -9.57 3.40
C ALA A 196 11.91 -10.90 2.71
N GLU A 197 11.70 -12.00 3.44
CA GLU A 197 11.84 -13.37 2.97
C GLU A 197 10.49 -14.06 3.10
N ILE A 198 10.07 -14.76 2.05
CA ILE A 198 8.95 -15.70 2.12
C ILE A 198 9.43 -16.94 2.88
N VAL A 199 8.81 -17.24 4.02
CA VAL A 199 9.16 -18.34 4.91
C VAL A 199 8.43 -19.62 4.50
N THR A 200 7.15 -19.50 4.12
CA THR A 200 6.30 -20.60 3.68
C THR A 200 6.00 -20.45 2.19
N THR A 201 6.17 -21.51 1.39
CA THR A 201 5.83 -21.46 -0.05
C THR A 201 4.38 -21.02 -0.25
N LEU A 202 4.20 -19.91 -0.96
CA LEU A 202 2.90 -19.30 -1.24
C LEU A 202 2.33 -19.77 -2.59
N GLY A 203 3.21 -20.00 -3.58
CA GLY A 203 2.90 -20.50 -4.92
C GLY A 203 4.16 -20.83 -5.71
N SER A 204 4.03 -21.21 -6.99
CA SER A 204 5.18 -21.60 -7.84
C SER A 204 6.22 -20.48 -8.00
N ASP A 205 5.75 -19.24 -8.13
CA ASP A 205 6.60 -18.06 -8.33
C ASP A 205 7.02 -17.43 -6.99
N PHE A 206 6.48 -17.94 -5.87
CA PHE A 206 6.63 -17.40 -4.51
C PHE A 206 6.97 -18.54 -3.54
N SER A 207 8.09 -19.21 -3.80
CA SER A 207 8.64 -20.28 -2.94
C SER A 207 9.24 -19.74 -1.64
N ALA A 208 9.32 -20.61 -0.63
CA ALA A 208 10.13 -20.35 0.56
C ALA A 208 11.59 -20.01 0.18
N GLY A 209 12.18 -19.02 0.86
CA GLY A 209 13.50 -18.48 0.57
C GLY A 209 13.53 -17.40 -0.51
N THR A 210 12.39 -17.09 -1.16
CA THR A 210 12.30 -15.96 -2.08
C THR A 210 12.36 -14.64 -1.32
N PHE A 211 13.19 -13.72 -1.80
CA PHE A 211 13.34 -12.40 -1.20
C PHE A 211 12.56 -11.33 -1.96
N LEU A 212 12.03 -10.40 -1.18
CA LEU A 212 11.23 -9.27 -1.61
C LEU A 212 11.89 -7.99 -1.11
N GLU A 213 11.90 -6.95 -1.94
CA GLU A 213 12.40 -5.63 -1.55
C GLU A 213 11.25 -4.63 -1.56
N GLY A 214 11.13 -3.86 -0.48
CA GLY A 214 10.17 -2.78 -0.36
C GLY A 214 10.82 -1.50 0.16
N ARG A 215 10.02 -0.45 0.19
CA ARG A 215 10.41 0.88 0.68
C ARG A 215 9.55 1.25 1.87
N PHE A 216 10.10 2.08 2.75
CA PHE A 216 9.35 2.65 3.86
C PHE A 216 9.70 4.12 4.08
N ALA A 217 8.79 4.87 4.67
CA ALA A 217 9.03 6.25 5.07
C ALA A 217 8.27 6.54 6.37
N LEU A 218 8.93 7.19 7.32
CA LEU A 218 8.29 7.74 8.52
C LEU A 218 8.06 9.24 8.30
N GLU A 219 6.81 9.64 8.15
CA GLU A 219 6.42 11.05 8.04
C GLU A 219 5.54 11.44 9.23
N GLY A 220 6.06 12.29 10.11
CA GLY A 220 5.38 12.64 11.35
C GLY A 220 5.14 11.39 12.20
N HIS A 221 3.86 11.09 12.46
CA HIS A 221 3.41 9.90 13.19
C HIS A 221 2.97 8.74 12.30
N ARG A 222 3.24 8.78 10.98
CA ARG A 222 2.78 7.77 10.02
C ARG A 222 3.94 7.00 9.41
N MET A 223 3.85 5.69 9.49
CA MET A 223 4.71 4.74 8.81
C MET A 223 4.06 4.38 7.47
N HIS A 224 4.72 4.73 6.38
CA HIS A 224 4.33 4.34 5.03
C HIS A 224 5.21 3.18 4.59
N THR A 225 4.63 2.16 3.97
CA THR A 225 5.38 1.07 3.35
C THR A 225 4.82 0.74 1.98
N GLY A 226 5.65 0.19 1.10
CA GLY A 226 5.17 -0.33 -0.16
C GLY A 226 6.20 -1.17 -0.90
N ILE A 227 5.68 -2.02 -1.77
CA ILE A 227 6.42 -2.99 -2.56
C ILE A 227 5.75 -3.15 -3.92
N SER A 228 6.56 -3.39 -4.95
CA SER A 228 6.11 -3.68 -6.31
C SER A 228 6.83 -4.91 -6.85
N ILE A 229 6.09 -5.77 -7.55
CA ILE A 229 6.68 -6.83 -8.39
C ILE A 229 6.72 -6.27 -9.81
N GLU A 230 7.92 -6.04 -10.33
CA GLU A 230 8.07 -5.58 -11.70
C GLU A 230 7.72 -6.69 -12.70
N THR A 231 7.08 -6.32 -13.81
CA THR A 231 6.83 -7.25 -14.92
C THR A 231 8.17 -7.64 -15.54
N PRO A 232 8.47 -8.93 -15.80
CA PRO A 232 9.76 -9.32 -16.37
C PRO A 232 10.01 -8.65 -17.73
N GLU A 233 11.25 -8.24 -18.00
CA GLU A 233 11.61 -7.45 -19.20
C GLU A 233 11.15 -8.10 -20.52
N ALA A 234 11.19 -9.44 -20.60
CA ALA A 234 10.73 -10.20 -21.77
C ALA A 234 9.26 -9.94 -22.17
N PHE A 235 8.43 -9.49 -21.23
CA PHE A 235 7.01 -9.21 -21.45
C PHE A 235 6.70 -7.71 -21.60
N ARG A 236 7.63 -6.80 -21.27
CA ARG A 236 7.41 -5.34 -21.35
C ARG A 236 7.24 -4.83 -22.79
N ASN A 237 7.88 -5.49 -23.75
CA ASN A 237 7.92 -5.04 -25.16
C ASN A 237 6.76 -5.56 -26.04
N GLN A 238 5.97 -6.53 -25.58
CA GLN A 238 4.90 -7.12 -26.37
C GLN A 238 3.62 -6.27 -26.39
N GLY A 239 3.49 -5.28 -25.50
CA GLY A 239 2.37 -4.34 -25.44
C GLY A 239 2.56 -3.02 -26.21
N ARG A 240 3.73 -2.80 -26.84
CA ARG A 240 4.03 -1.55 -27.58
C ARG A 240 3.80 -1.66 -29.09
N SER A 241 3.47 -2.84 -29.60
CA SER A 241 3.23 -3.10 -31.02
C SER A 241 1.74 -3.23 -31.35
N SER A 242 0.97 -2.15 -31.18
CA SER A 242 -0.38 -1.99 -31.74
C SER A 242 -0.74 -0.50 -31.68
N SER A 243 -0.14 0.30 -32.56
CA SER A 243 -0.60 1.66 -32.87
C SER A 243 -1.44 1.62 -34.14
#